data_AF-A0A5D0XRD1-F1
#
_entry.id   AF-A0A5D0XRD1-F1
#
_cell.length_a   1.000
_cell.length_b   1.000
_cell.length_c   1.000
_cell.angle_alpha   90.00
_cell.angle_beta   90.00
_cell.angle_gamma   90.00
#
_symmetry.space_group_name_H-M   'P 1'
#
loop_
_entity.id
_entity.type
_entity.pdbx_description
1 polymer ?
#
loop_
_entity_poly.entity_id
_entity_poly.type
_entity_poly.pdbx_seq_one_letter_code
_entity_poly.pdbx_strand_id
1 'polypeptide(L)'
;MSHEAAVEREPEHAGKGHLVENIVVFVLMFGMFVLGVYLLTWFTPQNIWPMGALVVLAFIAFFIPQGIIGRADTGYDLAEGKQSDAKETSAGVSS
;
A
#
# COMPACT_ATOMS: atom_id res chain seq x y z
N MET A 1 -39.48 7.39 -22.26
CA MET A 1 -38.09 7.87 -22.32
C MET A 1 -37.81 8.65 -21.04
N SER A 2 -37.50 7.94 -19.97
CA SER A 2 -37.12 8.50 -18.67
C SER A 2 -35.61 8.42 -18.58
N HIS A 3 -34.96 9.57 -18.71
CA HIS A 3 -33.52 9.68 -18.46
C HIS A 3 -33.29 9.43 -16.96
N GLU A 4 -32.81 8.24 -16.61
CA GLU A 4 -32.06 8.03 -15.38
C GLU A 4 -30.85 8.97 -15.44
N ALA A 5 -30.85 9.98 -14.57
CA ALA A 5 -29.69 10.80 -14.34
C ALA A 5 -28.62 9.89 -13.74
N ALA A 6 -27.68 9.47 -14.58
CA ALA A 6 -26.45 8.82 -14.13
C ALA A 6 -25.79 9.76 -13.11
N VAL A 7 -25.79 9.34 -11.85
CA VAL A 7 -25.03 10.00 -10.78
C VAL A 7 -23.57 9.98 -11.23
N GLU A 8 -23.08 11.13 -11.67
CA GLU A 8 -21.69 11.37 -12.01
C GLU A 8 -20.86 11.12 -10.75
N ARG A 9 -20.31 9.89 -10.65
CA ARG A 9 -19.37 9.53 -9.59
C ARG A 9 -18.08 10.28 -9.92
N GLU A 10 -17.86 11.41 -9.25
CA GLU A 10 -16.59 12.12 -9.28
C GLU A 10 -15.47 11.08 -9.06
N PRO A 11 -14.45 11.00 -9.94
CA PRO A 11 -13.43 9.98 -9.81
C PRO A 11 -12.73 10.19 -8.48
N GLU A 12 -12.92 9.24 -7.56
CA GLU A 12 -12.30 9.26 -6.24
C GLU A 12 -10.81 9.61 -6.41
N HIS A 13 -10.46 10.82 -5.99
CA HIS A 13 -9.09 11.28 -6.06
C HIS A 13 -8.28 10.41 -5.10
N ALA A 14 -7.39 9.60 -5.67
CA ALA A 14 -6.54 8.59 -5.02
C ALA A 14 -5.59 9.09 -3.90
N GLY A 15 -5.87 10.25 -3.31
CA GLY A 15 -5.09 10.85 -2.22
C GLY A 15 -5.90 11.62 -1.19
N LYS A 16 -7.24 11.63 -1.25
CA LYS A 16 -8.07 12.36 -0.29
C LYS A 16 -8.20 11.57 1.02
N GLY A 17 -7.21 11.73 1.91
CA GLY A 17 -7.15 11.11 3.24
C GLY A 17 -5.79 10.49 3.59
N HIS A 18 -4.99 10.12 2.58
CA HIS A 18 -3.75 9.34 2.77
C HIS A 18 -2.45 10.12 2.47
N LEU A 19 -2.50 11.46 2.45
CA LEU A 19 -1.31 12.28 2.13
C LEU A 19 -0.17 12.07 3.14
N VAL A 20 -0.49 12.05 4.44
CA VAL A 20 0.52 11.84 5.49
C VAL A 20 1.11 10.43 5.38
N GLU A 21 0.27 9.42 5.17
CA GLU A 21 0.70 8.05 4.99
C GLU A 21 1.62 7.90 3.77
N ASN A 22 1.24 8.47 2.63
CA ASN A 22 2.03 8.44 1.41
C ASN A 22 3.40 9.10 1.60
N ILE A 23 3.45 10.23 2.33
CA ILE A 23 4.72 10.89 2.68
C ILE A 23 5.58 10.00 3.58
N VAL A 24 5.00 9.35 4.59
CA VAL A 24 5.75 8.45 5.49
C VAL A 24 6.33 7.28 4.70
N VAL A 25 5.52 6.63 3.85
CA VAL A 25 5.99 5.53 3.00
C VAL A 25 7.07 6.00 2.04
N PHE A 26 6.91 7.18 1.42
CA PHE A 26 7.90 7.78 0.55
C PHE A 26 9.23 7.99 1.25
N VAL A 27 9.25 8.66 2.41
CA VAL A 27 10.48 8.93 3.18
C VAL A 27 11.16 7.63 3.59
N LEU A 28 10.38 6.62 3.97
CA LEU A 28 10.91 5.32 4.37
C LEU A 28 11.56 4.59 3.18
N MET A 29 10.88 4.52 2.03
CA MET A 29 11.44 3.93 0.80
C MET A 29 12.67 4.69 0.31
N PHE A 30 12.60 6.02 0.30
CA PHE A 30 13.70 6.88 -0.11
C PHE A 30 14.91 6.72 0.82
N GLY A 31 14.69 6.63 2.14
CA GLY A 31 15.74 6.37 3.11
C GLY A 31 16.44 5.03 2.88
N MET A 32 15.68 3.97 2.60
CA MET A 32 16.26 2.66 2.25
C MET A 32 17.04 2.71 0.92
N PHE A 33 16.56 3.46 -0.06
CA PHE A 33 17.32 3.67 -1.31
C PHE A 33 18.66 4.35 -1.05
N VAL A 34 18.68 5.45 -0.29
CA VAL A 34 19.92 6.16 0.06
C VAL A 34 20.85 5.28 0.88
N LEU A 35 20.32 4.50 1.82
CA LEU A 35 21.10 3.52 2.58
C LEU A 35 21.74 2.46 1.67
N GLY A 36 21.02 2.00 0.64
CA GLY A 36 21.56 1.09 -0.37
C GLY A 36 22.71 1.70 -1.15
N VAL A 37 22.57 2.95 -1.59
CA VAL A 37 23.65 3.70 -2.26
C VAL A 37 24.86 3.86 -1.32
N TYR A 38 24.63 4.14 -0.04
CA TYR A 38 25.69 4.25 0.94
C TYR A 38 26.44 2.92 1.15
N LEU A 39 25.71 1.80 1.24
CA LEU A 39 26.29 0.46 1.36
C LEU A 39 27.24 0.12 0.19
N LEU A 40 26.94 0.59 -1.02
CA LEU A 40 27.80 0.39 -2.19
C LEU A 40 29.17 1.07 -2.04
N THR A 41 29.32 2.08 -1.17
CA THR A 41 30.61 2.73 -0.90
C THR A 41 31.63 1.76 -0.31
N TRP A 42 31.19 0.74 0.42
CA TRP A 42 32.07 -0.27 1.02
C TRP A 42 32.16 -1.56 0.20
N PHE A 43 31.42 -1.67 -0.90
CA PHE A 43 31.44 -2.83 -1.75
C PHE A 43 32.74 -2.88 -2.54
N THR A 44 33.55 -3.90 -2.29
CA THR A 44 34.72 -4.23 -3.10
C THR A 44 34.72 -5.75 -3.36
N PRO A 45 35.37 -6.24 -4.42
CA PRO A 45 35.44 -7.68 -4.70
C PRO A 45 36.00 -8.52 -3.53
N GLN A 46 36.84 -7.90 -2.70
CA GLN A 46 37.46 -8.50 -1.52
C GLN A 46 36.59 -8.37 -0.26
N ASN A 47 35.58 -7.50 -0.27
CA ASN A 47 34.71 -7.20 0.86
C ASN A 47 33.23 -7.34 0.48
N ILE A 48 32.70 -8.56 0.66
CA ILE A 48 31.39 -8.95 0.10
C ILE A 48 30.22 -8.67 1.04
N TRP A 49 30.44 -8.40 2.33
CA TRP A 49 29.36 -8.20 3.30
C TRP A 49 28.35 -7.11 2.89
N PRO A 50 28.72 -6.00 2.21
CA PRO A 50 27.75 -5.00 1.78
C PRO A 50 26.75 -5.59 0.78
N MET A 51 27.15 -6.60 0.01
CA MET A 51 26.24 -7.32 -0.88
C MET A 51 25.18 -8.11 -0.10
N GLY A 52 25.58 -8.77 0.99
CA GLY A 52 24.63 -9.43 1.90
C GLY A 52 23.67 -8.44 2.57
N ALA A 53 24.18 -7.28 3.00
CA ALA A 53 23.36 -6.21 3.56
C ALA A 53 22.35 -5.66 2.54
N LEU A 54 22.75 -5.48 1.28
CA LEU A 54 21.88 -5.04 0.19
C LEU A 54 20.75 -6.04 -0.10
N VAL A 55 21.03 -7.35 -0.02
CA VAL A 55 19.99 -8.38 -0.17
C VAL A 55 18.96 -8.25 0.95
N VAL A 56 19.41 -8.18 2.22
CA VAL A 56 18.50 -8.02 3.37
C VAL A 56 17.69 -6.72 3.26
N LEU A 57 18.34 -5.63 2.85
CA LEU A 57 17.69 -4.34 2.64
C LEU A 57 16.62 -4.42 1.55
N ALA A 58 16.86 -5.15 0.47
CA ALA A 58 15.87 -5.39 -0.59
C ALA A 58 14.66 -6.18 -0.08
N PHE A 59 14.87 -7.20 0.76
CA PHE A 59 13.78 -7.92 1.42
C PHE A 59 12.95 -6.99 2.29
N ILE A 60 13.59 -6.20 3.15
CA ILE A 60 12.89 -5.25 4.03
C ILE A 60 12.10 -4.23 3.20
N ALA A 61 12.72 -3.68 2.15
CA ALA A 61 12.08 -2.73 1.26
C ALA A 61 10.88 -3.32 0.50
N PHE A 62 10.87 -4.62 0.24
CA PHE A 62 9.75 -5.31 -0.37
C PHE A 62 8.61 -5.58 0.64
N PHE A 63 8.93 -5.97 1.86
CA PHE A 63 7.92 -6.37 2.86
C PHE A 63 7.23 -5.17 3.55
N ILE A 64 7.92 -4.05 3.75
CA ILE A 64 7.33 -2.88 4.44
C ILE A 64 6.11 -2.31 3.69
N PRO A 65 6.15 -2.06 2.37
CA PRO A 65 4.99 -1.60 1.62
C PRO A 65 3.82 -2.57 1.71
N GLN A 66 4.07 -3.88 1.68
CA GLN A 66 3.02 -4.90 1.81
C GLN A 66 2.28 -4.83 3.15
N GLY A 67 3.00 -4.50 4.23
CA GLY A 67 2.41 -4.37 5.57
C GLY A 67 1.59 -3.09 5.78
N ILE A 68 1.94 -2.00 5.10
CA ILE A 68 1.30 -0.68 5.27
C ILE A 68 0.16 -0.50 4.26
N ILE A 69 0.43 -0.69 2.97
CA ILE A 69 -0.54 -0.47 1.87
C ILE A 69 -1.71 -1.45 1.97
N GLY A 70 -1.46 -2.71 2.32
CA GLY A 70 -2.52 -3.74 2.44
C GLY A 70 -3.43 -3.59 3.67
N ARG A 71 -3.11 -2.70 4.62
CA ARG A 71 -3.92 -2.44 5.82
C ARG A 71 -4.65 -1.10 5.78
N ALA A 72 -4.13 -0.15 5.00
CA ALA A 72 -4.68 1.18 4.85
C ALA A 72 -6.09 1.17 4.26
N ASP A 73 -6.33 0.34 3.24
CA ASP A 73 -7.63 0.23 2.57
C ASP A 73 -8.70 -0.45 3.45
N THR A 74 -8.30 -1.33 4.39
CA THR A 74 -9.25 -2.13 5.19
C THR A 74 -9.58 -1.51 6.55
N GLY A 75 -8.72 -0.61 7.06
CA GLY A 75 -8.85 -0.06 8.42
C GLY A 75 -10.03 0.89 8.59
N TYR A 76 -10.32 1.71 7.57
CA TYR A 76 -11.42 2.68 7.62
C TYR A 76 -12.78 1.98 7.49
N ASP A 77 -12.93 1.07 6.53
CA ASP A 77 -14.19 0.33 6.29
C ASP A 77 -14.59 -0.60 7.45
N LEU A 78 -13.62 -1.21 8.14
CA LEU A 78 -13.88 -2.08 9.29
C LEU A 78 -14.25 -1.29 10.56
N ALA A 79 -13.69 -0.09 10.75
CA ALA A 79 -14.02 0.77 11.88
C ALA A 79 -15.40 1.43 11.72
N GLU A 80 -15.84 1.68 10.48
CA GLU A 80 -17.20 2.15 10.16
C GLU A 80 -18.28 1.04 10.24
N GLY A 81 -17.90 -0.21 10.54
CA GLY A 81 -18.84 -1.31 10.72
C GLY A 81 -19.52 -1.77 9.43
N LYS A 82 -19.00 -1.40 8.25
CA LYS A 82 -19.50 -1.84 6.95
C LYS A 82 -18.94 -3.22 6.62
N GLN A 83 -19.34 -4.23 7.40
CA GLN A 83 -19.18 -5.61 6.97
C GLN A 83 -20.11 -5.85 5.79
N SER A 84 -19.60 -5.68 4.57
CA SER A 84 -20.08 -6.41 3.40
C SER A 84 -21.61 -6.53 3.27
N ASP A 85 -22.29 -5.46 2.85
CA ASP A 85 -23.66 -5.57 2.30
C ASP A 85 -23.72 -6.52 1.08
N ALA A 86 -22.57 -6.95 0.54
CA ALA A 86 -22.49 -7.98 -0.49
C ALA A 86 -22.82 -9.40 -0.01
N LYS A 87 -22.98 -9.67 1.31
CA LYS A 87 -23.28 -11.03 1.81
C LYS A 87 -24.78 -11.30 2.08
N GLU A 88 -25.65 -10.29 2.06
CA GLU A 88 -27.07 -10.49 2.36
C GLU A 88 -27.97 -10.74 1.13
N THR A 89 -27.50 -10.47 -0.10
CA THR A 89 -28.36 -10.62 -1.30
C THR A 89 -28.22 -11.93 -2.10
N SER A 90 -27.58 -12.97 -1.57
CA SER A 90 -27.51 -14.28 -2.26
C SER A 90 -28.12 -15.46 -1.49
N ALA A 91 -28.52 -15.26 -0.23
CA ALA A 91 -29.17 -16.30 0.59
C ALA A 91 -30.70 -16.16 0.69
N GLY A 92 -31.28 -15.19 -0.03
CA GLY A 92 -32.73 -14.95 -0.06
C GLY A 92 -33.26 -14.92 -1.49
N VAL A 93 -33.45 -16.08 -2.11
CA VAL A 93 -34.46 -16.23 -3.17
C VAL A 93 -35.45 -17.29 -2.72
N SER A 94 -36.62 -16.81 -2.31
CA SER A 94 -37.84 -17.59 -2.27
C SER A 94 -38.23 -18.02 -3.69
N SER A 95 -38.29 -19.33 -3.92
CA SER A 95 -39.42 -20.03 -4.55
C SER A 95 -39.31 -21.53 -4.30
#